data_AF-A0A3B9XFZ5-F1
#
_entry.id   AF-A0A3B9XFZ5-F1
#
_cell.length_a   1.000
_cell.length_b   1.000
_cell.length_c   1.000
_cell.angle_alpha   90.00
_cell.angle_beta   90.00
_cell.angle_gamma   90.00
#
_symmetry.space_group_name_H-M   'P 1'
#
loop_
_entity.id
_entity.type
_entity.pdbx_description
1 polymer ?
#
loop_
_entity_poly.entity_id
_entity_poly.type
_entity_poly.pdbx_seq_one_letter_code
_entity_poly.pdbx_strand_id
1 'polypeptide(L)' 'MNGSNNKGMVFMGMGFELVVLILAGSYFGDLIDKHFGWKGYASLTMILLFLGTWFYHLLILLKKVNEDDEDN' A
#
# COMPACT_ATOMS: atom_id res chain seq x y z
N MET A 1 13.38 22.48 10.74
CA MET A 1 14.54 21.81 10.12
C MET A 1 14.05 21.07 8.88
N ASN A 2 14.39 21.63 7.71
CA ASN A 2 14.53 21.09 6.34
C ASN A 2 13.50 20.11 5.74
N GLY A 3 12.78 20.59 4.73
CA GLY A 3 11.85 19.84 3.85
C GLY A 3 12.46 18.72 2.99
N SER A 4 13.78 18.46 3.05
CA SER A 4 14.40 17.29 2.39
C SER A 4 14.22 15.99 3.18
N ASN A 5 14.10 16.06 4.51
CA ASN A 5 14.03 14.88 5.37
C ASN A 5 12.64 14.21 5.34
N ASN A 6 11.59 14.98 5.04
CA ASN A 6 10.22 14.44 4.99
C ASN A 6 9.98 13.56 3.76
N LYS A 7 10.52 13.90 2.58
CA LYS A 7 10.29 13.12 1.35
C LYS A 7 10.92 11.72 1.43
N GLY A 8 12.14 11.63 1.95
CA GLY A 8 12.82 10.34 2.15
C GLY A 8 12.07 9.46 3.16
N MET A 9 11.54 10.06 4.23
CA MET A 9 10.72 9.35 5.23
C MET A 9 9.39 8.88 4.64
N VAL A 10 8.71 9.71 3.84
CA VAL A 10 7.48 9.33 3.12
C VAL A 10 7.75 8.18 2.14
N PHE A 11 8.84 8.25 1.37
CA PHE A 11 9.20 7.19 0.43
C PHE A 11 9.52 5.86 1.11
N MET A 12 10.27 5.91 2.22
CA MET A 12 10.54 4.72 3.04
C MET A 12 9.24 4.17 3.68
N GLY A 13 8.33 5.04 4.10
CA GLY A 13 7.00 4.68 4.58
C GLY A 13 6.17 3.96 3.53
N MET A 14 6.15 4.44 2.28
CA MET A 14 5.44 3.78 1.17
C MET A 14 5.99 2.37 0.89
N GLY A 15 7.31 2.19 0.95
CA GLY A 15 7.93 0.86 0.82
C GLY A 15 7.55 -0.08 1.95
N PHE A 16 7.51 0.41 3.19
CA PHE A 16 7.08 -0.37 4.35
C PHE A 16 5.60 -0.75 4.27
N GLU A 17 4.74 0.18 3.88
CA GLU A 17 3.30 -0.07 3.66
C GLU A 17 3.07 -1.20 2.66
N LEU A 18 3.82 -1.22 1.54
CA LEU A 18 3.71 -2.30 0.54
C LEU A 18 4.03 -3.67 1.16
N VAL A 19 5.12 -3.78 1.93
CA VAL A 19 5.52 -5.04 2.58
C VAL A 19 4.45 -5.49 3.57
N VAL A 20 3.94 -4.57 4.41
CA VAL A 20 2.88 -4.86 5.37
C VAL A 20 1.59 -5.29 4.65
N LEU A 21 1.23 -4.64 3.56
CA LEU A 21 0.04 -4.99 2.76
C LEU A 21 0.16 -6.36 2.11
N ILE A 22 1.33 -6.74 1.60
CA ILE A 22 1.54 -8.08 1.04
C ILE A 22 1.43 -9.14 2.13
N LEU A 23 2.05 -8.92 3.29
CA LEU A 23 1.97 -9.85 4.42
C LEU A 23 0.55 -9.96 4.97
N ALA A 24 -0.14 -8.84 5.15
CA ALA A 24 -1.52 -8.80 5.59
C ALA A 24 -2.44 -9.46 4.56
N GLY A 25 -2.33 -9.09 3.28
CA GLY A 25 -3.12 -9.65 2.19
C GLY A 25 -2.93 -11.16 2.03
N SER A 26 -1.70 -11.66 2.16
CA SER A 26 -1.41 -13.09 2.15
C SER A 26 -2.02 -13.81 3.35
N TYR A 27 -1.89 -13.26 4.55
CA TYR A 27 -2.44 -13.86 5.78
C TYR A 27 -3.98 -13.86 5.79
N PHE A 28 -4.60 -12.71 5.51
CA PHE A 28 -6.06 -12.59 5.44
C PHE A 28 -6.64 -13.35 4.26
N GLY A 29 -5.97 -13.36 3.11
CA GLY A 29 -6.35 -14.13 1.94
C GLY A 29 -6.42 -15.63 2.22
N ASP A 30 -5.39 -16.18 2.87
CA ASP A 30 -5.35 -17.60 3.26
C ASP A 30 -6.41 -17.94 4.33
N LEU A 31 -6.65 -17.03 5.28
CA LEU A 31 -7.70 -17.20 6.30
C LEU A 31 -9.10 -17.28 5.65
N ILE A 32 -9.38 -16.39 4.69
CA ILE A 32 -10.66 -16.33 3.97
C ILE A 32 -10.81 -17.55 3.04
N ASP A 33 -9.77 -17.91 2.29
CA ASP A 33 -9.79 -19.10 1.42
C ASP A 33 -10.04 -20.37 2.24
N LYS A 34 -9.43 -20.50 3.43
CA LYS A 34 -9.68 -21.63 4.35
C LYS A 34 -11.10 -21.64 4.91
N HIS A 35 -11.68 -20.48 5.19
CA HIS A 35 -13.03 -20.39 5.75
C HIS A 35 -14.11 -20.69 4.70
N PHE A 36 -13.93 -20.23 3.46
CA PHE A 36 -14.90 -20.42 2.37
C PHE A 36 -14.60 -21.61 1.45
N GLY A 37 -13.46 -22.29 1.62
CA GLY A 37 -13.03 -23.39 0.76
C GLY A 37 -12.64 -22.95 -0.65
N TRP A 38 -12.33 -21.67 -0.84
CA TRP A 38 -11.96 -21.12 -2.15
C TRP A 38 -10.49 -21.49 -2.44
N LYS A 39 -10.23 -22.05 -3.62
CA LYS A 39 -8.91 -22.60 -4.01
C LYS A 39 -7.93 -21.48 -4.43
N GLY A 40 -7.64 -20.51 -3.57
CA GLY A 40 -6.70 -19.43 -3.87
C GLY A 40 -7.32 -18.22 -4.57
N TYR A 41 -8.60 -18.28 -4.94
CA TYR A 41 -9.30 -17.20 -5.64
C TYR A 41 -9.61 -16.02 -4.72
N ALA A 42 -9.90 -16.26 -3.44
CA ALA A 42 -10.14 -15.17 -2.48
C ALA A 42 -8.83 -14.45 -2.18
N SER A 43 -7.73 -15.20 -1.99
CA SER A 43 -6.41 -14.62 -1.77
C SER A 43 -5.97 -13.74 -2.96
N LEU A 44 -6.15 -14.22 -4.19
CA LEU A 44 -5.77 -13.46 -5.38
C LEU A 44 -6.60 -12.17 -5.56
N THR A 45 -7.91 -12.23 -5.33
CA THR A 45 -8.78 -11.05 -5.42
C THR A 45 -8.50 -10.04 -4.31
N MET A 46 -8.22 -10.51 -3.08
CA MET A 46 -7.81 -9.64 -1.96
C MET A 46 -6.48 -8.93 -2.25
N ILE A 47 -5.48 -9.66 -2.76
CA ILE A 47 -4.17 -9.06 -3.10
C ILE A 47 -4.34 -8.00 -4.19
N LEU A 48 -5.14 -8.27 -5.23
CA LEU A 48 -5.42 -7.29 -6.29
C LEU A 48 -6.15 -6.05 -5.77
N LEU A 49 -7.15 -6.23 -4.90
CA LEU A 49 -7.86 -5.11 -4.27
C LEU A 49 -6.93 -4.28 -3.40
N PHE A 50 -6.14 -4.92 -2.54
CA PHE A 50 -5.17 -4.24 -1.68
C PHE A 50 -4.10 -3.51 -2.47
N LEU A 51 -3.60 -4.13 -3.55
CA LEU A 51 -2.65 -3.48 -4.46
C LEU A 51 -3.28 -2.27 -5.16
N GLY A 52 -4.53 -2.39 -5.61
CA GLY A 52 -5.27 -1.29 -6.24
C GLY A 52 -5.50 -0.11 -5.29
N THR A 53 -5.97 -0.39 -4.08
CA THR A 53 -6.16 0.64 -3.03
C THR A 53 -4.84 1.29 -2.65
N TRP A 54 -3.77 0.52 -2.48
CA TRP A 54 -2.44 1.05 -2.18
C TRP A 54 -1.88 1.90 -3.32
N PHE A 55 -2.05 1.45 -4.57
CA PHE A 55 -1.60 2.21 -5.74
C PHE A 55 -2.32 3.56 -5.84
N TYR A 56 -3.63 3.58 -5.61
CA TYR A 56 -4.41 4.83 -5.53
C TYR A 56 -3.92 5.75 -4.40
N HIS A 57 -3.65 5.20 -3.21
CA HIS A 57 -3.07 5.93 -2.10
C HIS A 57 -1.70 6.55 -2.45
N LEU A 58 -0.86 5.79 -3.16
CA LEU A 58 0.45 6.24 -3.62
C LEU A 58 0.34 7.44 -4.58
N LEU A 59 -0.62 7.42 -5.50
CA LEU A 59 -0.86 8.55 -6.40
C LEU A 59 -1.28 9.83 -5.64
N ILE A 60 -2.09 9.70 -4.59
CA ILE A 60 -2.48 10.83 -3.74
C ILE A 60 -1.26 11.40 -3.01
N LEU A 61 -0.44 10.53 -2.40
CA LEU A 61 0.77 10.93 -1.70
C LEU A 61 1.78 11.60 -2.63
N LEU A 62 1.98 11.05 -3.83
CA LEU A 62 2.87 11.63 -4.83
C LEU A 62 2.39 13.01 -5.26
N LYS A 63 1.09 13.17 -5.50
CA LYS A 63 0.50 14.47 -5.84
C LYS A 63 0.70 15.47 -4.71
N LYS A 64 0.45 15.07 -3.47
CA LYS A 64 0.60 15.93 -2.29
C LYS A 64 2.06 16.35 -2.06
N VAL A 65 3.01 15.43 -2.23
CA VAL A 65 4.45 15.74 -2.11
C VAL A 65 4.90 16.73 -3.19
N ASN A 66 4.38 16.62 -4.41
CA ASN A 66 4.68 17.58 -5.48
C ASN A 66 4.03 18.96 -5.23
N GLU A 67 2.79 19.01 -4.72
CA GLU A 67 2.12 20.27 -4.38
C GLU A 67 2.84 20.98 -3.22
N ASP A 68 3.26 20.24 -2.18
CA ASP A 68 4.04 20.78 -1.05
C ASP A 68 5.41 21.36 -1.50
N ASP A 69 5.93 20.91 -2.65
CA ASP A 69 7.18 21.40 -3.24
C ASP A 69 7.03 22.65 -4.11
N GLU A 70 5.86 22.91 -4.70
CA GLU A 70 5.61 24.09 -5.52
C GLU A 70 5.22 25.33 -4.69
N ASP A 71 4.68 25.13 -3.48
CA ASP A 71 4.28 26.20 -2.56
C ASP A 71 5.39 26.65 -1.57
N ASN A 72 6.59 26.06 -1.63
CA ASN A 72 7.79 26.46 -0.83
C ASN A 72 8.94 26.98 -1.71
#